data_AF-A0AAW5Q3R4-F1
#
_entry.id   AF-A0AAW5Q3R4-F1
#
_cell.length_a   1.000
_cell.length_b   1.000
_cell.length_c   1.000
_cell.angle_alpha   90.00
_cell.angle_beta   90.00
_cell.angle_gamma   90.00
#
_symmetry.space_group_name_H-M   'P 1'
#
loop_
_entity.id
_entity.type
_entity.pdbx_description
1 polymer ?
#
loop_
_entity_poly.entity_id
_entity_poly.type
_entity_poly.pdbx_seq_one_letter_code
_entity_poly.pdbx_strand_id
1 'polypeptide(L)'
;MDEIGLGVDHPVVVAEMSARGLKAERKSDSVLGFARWSKSGASAKPRIEIHLHERMPRWKMLATLAHEYGHAYLFARDVLHLPPVLSEGFSEYVEYRFLVRFAPDHVQRRFLNGSHARDDEYGEGFRVVATKVHQLGLERVVEILSSETRDFRAFEM
;
A
#
# COMPACT_ATOMS: atom_id res chain seq x y z
N MET A 1 -16.80 -2.91 21.09
CA MET A 1 -17.12 -3.47 19.77
C MET A 1 -16.32 -2.76 18.70
N ASP A 2 -15.05 -3.04 18.44
CA ASP A 2 -14.01 -3.75 19.19
C ASP A 2 -12.70 -3.06 18.81
N GLU A 3 -11.83 -2.96 19.81
CA GLU A 3 -10.47 -2.44 19.67
C GLU A 3 -9.72 -3.31 18.68
N ILE A 4 -9.17 -2.69 17.64
CA ILE A 4 -8.32 -3.35 16.67
C ILE A 4 -7.09 -3.85 17.46
N GLY A 5 -7.02 -5.17 17.66
CA GLY A 5 -5.92 -5.86 18.34
C GLY A 5 -4.62 -5.75 17.56
N LEU A 6 -3.98 -4.58 17.64
CA LEU A 6 -2.60 -4.33 17.22
C LEU A 6 -1.66 -4.91 18.30
N GLY A 7 -1.71 -6.24 18.46
CA GLY A 7 -0.82 -6.99 19.33
C GLY A 7 0.60 -7.02 18.75
N VAL A 8 1.50 -6.26 19.39
CA VAL A 8 2.92 -6.55 19.64
C VAL A 8 3.60 -7.62 18.75
N ASP A 9 4.01 -7.21 17.55
CA ASP A 9 5.32 -7.49 16.92
C ASP A 9 5.38 -6.82 15.53
N HIS A 10 5.07 -5.52 15.49
CA HIS A 10 5.16 -4.76 14.25
C HIS A 10 6.63 -4.47 13.91
N PRO A 11 7.07 -4.66 12.65
CA PRO A 11 8.38 -4.19 12.24
C PRO A 11 8.46 -2.69 12.51
N VAL A 12 9.61 -2.26 13.03
CA VAL A 12 9.88 -0.84 13.22
C VAL A 12 9.95 -0.21 11.83
N VAL A 13 8.85 0.39 11.40
CA VAL A 13 8.81 1.20 10.18
C VAL A 13 9.56 2.51 10.49
N VAL A 14 10.82 2.57 10.09
CA VAL A 14 11.60 3.81 10.17
C VAL A 14 11.28 4.62 8.92
N ALA A 15 10.23 5.43 8.99
CA ALA A 15 9.94 6.42 7.96
C ALA A 15 10.97 7.57 8.06
N GLU A 16 12.12 7.41 7.42
CA GLU A 16 13.08 8.51 7.23
C GLU A 16 12.65 9.36 6.02
N MET A 17 12.13 10.57 6.30
CA MET A 17 11.94 11.58 5.26
C MET A 17 13.31 12.15 4.87
N SER A 18 13.88 11.69 3.76
CA SER A 18 15.15 12.21 3.26
C SER A 18 14.94 13.15 2.07
N ALA A 19 15.36 14.41 2.23
CA ALA A 19 15.37 15.48 1.21
C ALA A 19 16.50 15.31 0.17
N ARG A 20 17.06 14.11 0.00
CA ARG A 20 18.12 13.87 -0.97
C ARG A 20 17.48 13.48 -2.29
N GLY A 21 17.41 14.47 -3.17
CA GLY A 21 16.84 14.37 -4.51
C GLY A 21 17.06 13.01 -5.13
N LEU A 22 15.95 12.41 -5.58
CA LEU A 22 15.88 11.24 -6.45
C LEU A 22 17.04 11.32 -7.46
N LYS A 23 18.13 10.59 -7.22
CA LYS A 23 19.09 10.31 -8.28
C LYS A 23 18.36 9.41 -9.25
N ALA A 24 17.86 10.04 -10.30
CA ALA A 24 17.06 9.50 -11.36
C ALA A 24 17.72 8.26 -11.99
N GLU A 25 17.41 7.08 -11.49
CA GLU A 25 17.06 5.99 -12.39
C GLU A 25 15.65 6.30 -12.87
N ARG A 26 15.52 6.64 -14.16
CA ARG A 26 14.30 7.13 -14.82
C ARG A 26 13.03 6.37 -14.41
N LYS A 27 12.39 6.82 -13.33
CA LYS A 27 10.98 6.60 -13.09
C LYS A 27 10.28 7.90 -13.47
N SER A 28 9.35 7.77 -14.41
CA SER A 28 8.44 8.80 -14.94
C SER A 28 8.11 9.90 -13.93
N ASP A 29 7.93 11.15 -14.41
CA ASP A 29 7.44 12.32 -13.65
C ASP A 29 6.11 12.06 -12.87
N SER A 30 5.49 10.90 -13.06
CA SER A 30 4.31 10.41 -12.35
C SER A 30 4.57 9.76 -10.98
N VAL A 31 5.82 9.51 -10.58
CA VAL A 31 6.12 8.83 -9.31
C VAL A 31 6.20 9.81 -8.14
N LEU A 32 5.20 9.76 -7.26
CA LEU A 32 5.05 10.66 -6.11
C LEU A 32 5.72 10.14 -4.82
N GLY A 33 6.05 8.85 -4.79
CA GLY A 33 6.73 8.18 -3.68
C GLY A 33 7.23 6.80 -4.09
N PHE A 34 8.06 6.20 -3.23
CA PHE A 34 8.42 4.79 -3.32
C PHE A 34 8.91 4.27 -1.96
N ALA A 35 8.61 3.01 -1.66
CA ALA A 35 9.20 2.27 -0.57
C ALA A 35 10.46 1.51 -1.02
N ARG A 36 11.50 1.53 -0.18
CA ARG A 36 12.69 0.68 -0.30
C ARG A 36 12.80 -0.19 0.94
N TRP A 37 13.10 -1.45 0.76
CA TRP A 37 13.30 -2.38 1.87
C TRP A 37 14.66 -3.08 1.77
N SER A 38 15.20 -3.45 2.93
CA SER A 38 16.42 -4.24 3.03
C SER A 38 16.39 -5.17 4.25
N LYS A 39 16.99 -6.35 4.09
CA LYS A 39 17.21 -7.33 5.16
C LYS A 39 18.69 -7.70 5.15
N SER A 40 19.43 -7.28 6.18
CA SER A 40 20.87 -7.53 6.30
C SER A 40 21.14 -8.78 7.13
N GLY A 41 21.12 -9.95 6.49
CA GLY A 41 21.32 -11.24 7.17
C GLY A 41 20.04 -11.86 7.74
N ALA A 42 20.11 -13.13 8.11
CA ALA A 42 18.95 -13.95 8.45
C ALA A 42 18.16 -13.46 9.68
N SER A 43 18.83 -12.78 10.61
CA SER A 43 18.25 -12.34 11.89
C SER A 43 18.05 -10.82 12.01
N ALA A 44 18.36 -10.04 10.97
CA ALA A 44 18.16 -8.60 11.03
C ALA A 44 16.69 -8.23 10.90
N LYS A 45 16.25 -7.26 11.70
CA LYS A 45 14.94 -6.64 11.54
C LYS A 45 14.86 -6.01 10.13
N PRO A 46 13.77 -6.24 9.38
CA PRO A 46 13.58 -5.59 8.09
C PRO A 46 13.59 -4.07 8.27
N ARG A 47 14.40 -3.37 7.46
CA ARG A 47 14.39 -1.90 7.38
C ARG A 47 13.57 -1.51 6.16
N ILE A 48 12.57 -0.67 6.38
CA ILE A 48 11.69 -0.11 5.35
C ILE A 48 11.86 1.40 5.39
N GLU A 49 12.19 1.98 4.25
CA GLU A 49 12.31 3.42 4.02
C GLU A 49 11.24 3.85 3.03
N ILE A 50 10.51 4.92 3.34
CA ILE A 50 9.51 5.49 2.43
C ILE A 50 10.00 6.87 2.00
N HIS A 51 10.19 7.04 0.71
CA HIS A 51 10.64 8.28 0.09
C HIS A 51 9.45 8.93 -0.60
N LEU A 52 9.24 10.24 -0.37
CA LEU A 52 8.11 10.99 -0.91
C LEU A 52 8.63 12.22 -1.65
N HIS A 53 7.95 12.62 -2.72
CA HIS A 53 8.25 13.87 -3.41
C HIS A 53 8.00 15.09 -2.51
N GLU A 54 8.94 16.04 -2.51
CA GLU A 54 8.80 17.26 -1.72
C GLU A 54 7.68 18.17 -2.25
N ARG A 55 7.17 19.05 -1.38
CA ARG A 55 6.20 20.12 -1.72
C ARG A 55 4.84 19.64 -2.23
N MET A 56 4.48 18.38 -1.99
CA MET A 56 3.12 17.91 -2.19
C MET A 56 2.14 18.58 -1.19
N PRO A 57 0.88 18.82 -1.58
CA PRO A 57 -0.17 19.14 -0.62
C PRO A 57 -0.21 18.10 0.50
N ARG A 58 -0.39 18.53 1.75
CA ARG A 58 -0.31 17.64 2.94
C ARG A 58 -1.17 16.38 2.80
N TRP A 59 -2.40 16.51 2.32
CA TRP A 59 -3.28 15.36 2.13
C TRP A 59 -2.75 14.37 1.09
N LYS A 60 -2.11 14.86 0.02
CA LYS A 60 -1.54 14.01 -1.04
C LYS A 60 -0.28 13.31 -0.55
N MET A 61 0.57 14.01 0.20
CA MET A 61 1.73 13.41 0.87
C MET A 61 1.31 12.28 1.82
N LEU A 62 0.28 12.50 2.65
CA LEU A 62 -0.21 11.48 3.58
C LEU A 62 -0.88 10.31 2.86
N ALA A 63 -1.60 10.57 1.76
CA ALA A 63 -2.20 9.54 0.93
C ALA A 63 -1.13 8.64 0.28
N THR A 64 -0.10 9.24 -0.32
CA THR A 64 1.06 8.51 -0.85
C THR A 64 1.80 7.76 0.25
N LEU A 65 1.96 8.34 1.43
CA LEU A 65 2.54 7.61 2.57
C LEU A 65 1.71 6.37 2.95
N ALA A 66 0.39 6.47 2.94
CA ALA A 66 -0.49 5.34 3.20
C ALA A 66 -0.39 4.26 2.12
N HIS A 67 -0.27 4.65 0.85
CA HIS A 67 0.00 3.74 -0.27
C HIS A 67 1.31 2.97 -0.05
N GLU A 68 2.42 3.68 0.19
CA GLU A 68 3.74 3.06 0.41
C GLU A 68 3.78 2.20 1.67
N TYR A 69 3.00 2.57 2.69
CA TYR A 69 2.80 1.73 3.88
C TYR A 69 2.12 0.40 3.53
N GLY A 70 1.24 0.36 2.52
CA GLY A 70 0.65 -0.87 1.99
C GLY A 70 1.72 -1.86 1.51
N HIS A 71 2.66 -1.40 0.69
CA HIS A 71 3.79 -2.23 0.25
C HIS A 71 4.69 -2.65 1.42
N ALA A 72 4.99 -1.72 2.33
CA ALA A 72 5.76 -2.01 3.53
C ALA A 72 5.12 -3.11 4.38
N TYR A 73 3.79 -3.09 4.51
CA TYR A 73 3.02 -4.05 5.26
C TYR A 73 2.98 -5.43 4.60
N LEU A 74 2.90 -5.50 3.27
CA LEU A 74 3.05 -6.76 2.53
C LEU A 74 4.46 -7.34 2.70
N PHE A 75 5.48 -6.50 2.55
CA PHE A 75 6.88 -6.88 2.78
C PHE A 75 7.13 -7.42 4.19
N ALA A 76 6.58 -6.75 5.20
CA ALA A 76 6.65 -7.14 6.61
C ALA A 76 6.10 -8.53 6.91
N ARG A 77 5.20 -9.04 6.06
CA ARG A 77 4.60 -10.38 6.16
C ARG A 77 5.21 -11.40 5.20
N ASP A 78 6.39 -11.09 4.65
CA ASP A 78 7.08 -11.91 3.65
C ASP A 78 6.23 -12.15 2.38
N VAL A 79 5.32 -11.21 2.05
CA VAL A 79 4.47 -11.25 0.86
C VAL A 79 5.17 -10.55 -0.31
N LEU A 80 6.20 -11.21 -0.86
CA LEU A 80 7.16 -10.60 -1.80
C LEU A 80 6.89 -10.87 -3.29
N HIS A 81 6.00 -11.81 -3.60
CA HIS A 81 5.81 -12.34 -4.95
C HIS A 81 4.36 -12.28 -5.41
N LEU A 82 3.63 -11.24 -5.00
CA LEU A 82 2.31 -10.97 -5.54
C LEU A 82 2.42 -10.50 -7.00
N PRO A 83 1.43 -10.84 -7.85
CA PRO A 83 1.21 -10.13 -9.09
C PRO A 83 1.17 -8.61 -8.84
N PRO A 84 1.79 -7.77 -9.69
CA PRO A 84 1.80 -6.32 -9.52
C PRO A 84 0.41 -5.73 -9.26
N VAL A 85 -0.60 -6.17 -10.02
CA VAL A 85 -2.01 -5.78 -9.85
C VAL A 85 -2.52 -5.98 -8.41
N LEU A 86 -2.15 -7.07 -7.73
CA LEU A 86 -2.59 -7.32 -6.35
C LEU A 86 -1.79 -6.51 -5.33
N SER A 87 -0.50 -6.32 -5.56
CA SER A 87 0.36 -5.49 -4.71
C SER A 87 -0.08 -4.02 -4.75
N GLU A 88 -0.21 -3.46 -5.96
CA GLU A 88 -0.69 -2.09 -6.18
C GLU A 88 -2.13 -1.94 -5.71
N GLY A 89 -2.99 -2.93 -5.99
CA GLY A 89 -4.38 -2.91 -5.53
C GLY A 89 -4.55 -2.88 -4.02
N PHE A 90 -3.71 -3.61 -3.28
CA PHE A 90 -3.71 -3.56 -1.83
C PHE A 90 -3.23 -2.19 -1.31
N SER A 91 -2.16 -1.65 -1.87
CA SER A 91 -1.65 -0.31 -1.50
C SER A 91 -2.66 0.80 -1.80
N GLU A 92 -3.31 0.77 -2.96
CA GLU A 92 -4.41 1.68 -3.31
C GLU A 92 -5.61 1.53 -2.36
N TYR A 93 -5.93 0.31 -1.92
CA TYR A 93 -6.97 0.09 -0.92
C TYR A 93 -6.61 0.69 0.45
N VAL A 94 -5.34 0.61 0.87
CA VAL A 94 -4.86 1.26 2.10
C VAL A 94 -4.92 2.78 1.97
N GLU A 95 -4.49 3.35 0.84
CA GLU A 95 -4.62 4.80 0.55
C GLU A 95 -6.10 5.22 0.63
N TYR A 96 -7.00 4.48 -0.01
CA TYR A 96 -8.44 4.73 0.04
C TYR A 96 -8.97 4.77 1.48
N ARG A 97 -8.65 3.76 2.29
CA ARG A 97 -9.11 3.67 3.69
C ARG A 97 -8.58 4.82 4.54
N PHE A 98 -7.34 5.24 4.30
CA PHE A 98 -6.78 6.43 4.92
C PHE A 98 -7.54 7.69 4.52
N LEU A 99 -7.79 7.89 3.22
CA LEU A 99 -8.49 9.07 2.71
C LEU A 99 -9.93 9.15 3.23
N VAL A 100 -10.68 8.05 3.22
CA VAL A 100 -12.06 8.01 3.78
C VAL A 100 -12.09 8.42 5.24
N ARG A 101 -11.05 8.06 6.01
CA ARG A 101 -11.00 8.34 7.44
C ARG A 101 -10.55 9.77 7.77
N PHE A 102 -9.62 10.32 6.98
CA PHE A 102 -8.88 11.52 7.39
C PHE A 102 -8.90 12.69 6.39
N ALA A 103 -9.36 12.48 5.15
CA ALA A 103 -9.40 13.53 4.13
C ALA A 103 -10.80 14.18 4.04
N PRO A 104 -10.90 15.44 3.58
CA PRO A 104 -12.18 16.07 3.28
C PRO A 104 -12.95 15.33 2.17
N ASP A 105 -14.29 15.35 2.23
CA ASP A 105 -15.18 14.64 1.28
C ASP A 105 -14.85 14.88 -0.20
N HIS A 106 -14.47 16.10 -0.58
CA HIS A 106 -14.14 16.41 -1.97
C HIS A 106 -12.87 15.70 -2.44
N VAL A 107 -11.90 15.44 -1.54
CA VAL A 107 -10.70 14.64 -1.82
C VAL A 107 -11.06 13.17 -1.95
N GLN A 108 -11.89 12.67 -1.04
CA GLN A 108 -12.37 11.28 -1.09
C GLN A 108 -13.08 10.97 -2.40
N ARG A 109 -14.03 11.83 -2.82
CA ARG A 109 -14.74 11.68 -4.10
C ARG A 109 -13.81 11.77 -5.29
N ARG A 110 -12.84 12.68 -5.26
CA ARG A 110 -11.84 12.80 -6.34
C ARG A 110 -11.01 11.53 -6.48
N PHE A 111 -10.57 10.95 -5.37
CA PHE A 111 -9.82 9.70 -5.37
C PHE A 111 -10.66 8.56 -5.92
N LEU A 112 -11.87 8.34 -5.39
CA LEU A 112 -12.77 7.28 -5.85
C LEU A 112 -13.03 7.37 -7.36
N ASN A 113 -13.36 8.57 -7.86
CA ASN A 113 -13.60 8.77 -9.28
C ASN A 113 -12.33 8.51 -10.12
N GLY A 114 -11.16 8.87 -9.60
CA GLY A 114 -9.87 8.62 -10.25
C GLY A 114 -9.52 7.13 -10.29
N SER A 115 -9.42 6.49 -9.13
CA SER A 115 -8.98 5.08 -9.03
C SER A 115 -9.97 4.12 -9.69
N HIS A 116 -11.29 4.37 -9.61
CA HIS A 116 -12.27 3.54 -10.33
C HIS A 116 -12.20 3.71 -11.86
N ALA A 117 -11.79 4.86 -12.38
CA ALA A 117 -11.73 5.15 -13.81
C ALA A 117 -10.37 4.83 -14.45
N ARG A 118 -9.39 4.35 -13.68
CA ARG A 118 -8.08 3.93 -14.20
C ARG A 118 -8.16 2.52 -14.79
N ASP A 119 -7.57 2.36 -15.97
CA ASP A 119 -7.46 1.08 -16.69
C ASP A 119 -6.04 0.49 -16.60
N ASP A 120 -5.26 0.92 -15.61
CA ASP A 120 -3.94 0.35 -15.29
C ASP A 120 -3.99 -0.52 -14.04
N GLU A 121 -2.85 -1.12 -13.68
CA GLU A 121 -2.70 -2.03 -12.54
C GLU A 121 -3.17 -1.44 -11.21
N TYR A 122 -3.12 -0.11 -11.05
CA TYR A 122 -3.60 0.60 -9.86
C TYR A 122 -5.13 0.57 -9.79
N GLY A 123 -5.79 0.96 -10.87
CA GLY A 123 -7.26 0.99 -10.92
C GLY A 123 -7.88 -0.41 -10.90
N GLU A 124 -7.35 -1.32 -11.70
CA GLU A 124 -7.79 -2.72 -11.72
C GLU A 124 -7.55 -3.38 -10.37
N GLY A 125 -6.33 -3.26 -9.85
CA GLY A 125 -5.95 -3.81 -8.56
C GLY A 125 -6.85 -3.30 -7.43
N PHE A 126 -7.09 -1.99 -7.39
CA PHE A 126 -7.97 -1.39 -6.40
C PHE A 126 -9.38 -1.99 -6.46
N ARG A 127 -9.98 -2.08 -7.65
CA ARG A 127 -11.33 -2.64 -7.82
C ARG A 127 -11.40 -4.09 -7.35
N VAL A 128 -10.41 -4.90 -7.73
CA VAL A 128 -10.31 -6.31 -7.34
C VAL A 128 -10.19 -6.45 -5.83
N VAL A 129 -9.20 -5.78 -5.21
CA VAL A 129 -8.95 -5.89 -3.77
C VAL A 129 -10.11 -5.30 -2.97
N ALA A 130 -10.63 -4.12 -3.33
CA ALA A 130 -11.76 -3.51 -2.64
C ALA A 130 -13.00 -4.41 -2.68
N THR A 131 -13.28 -5.05 -3.82
CA THR A 131 -14.38 -6.02 -3.95
C THR A 131 -14.19 -7.21 -3.02
N LYS A 132 -12.98 -7.80 -2.99
CA LYS A 132 -12.70 -8.95 -2.11
C LYS A 132 -12.72 -8.58 -0.64
N VAL A 133 -12.23 -7.40 -0.26
CA VAL A 133 -12.34 -6.91 1.12
C VAL A 133 -13.79 -6.67 1.50
N HIS A 134 -14.62 -6.16 0.59
CA HIS A 134 -16.06 -6.02 0.84
C HIS A 134 -16.75 -7.37 1.07
N GLN A 135 -16.36 -8.40 0.31
CA GLN A 135 -16.94 -9.75 0.41
C GLN A 135 -16.46 -10.54 1.63
N LEU A 136 -15.17 -10.45 1.97
CA LEU A 136 -14.51 -11.37 2.91
C LEU A 136 -13.99 -10.69 4.18
N GLY A 137 -13.93 -9.36 4.22
CA GLY A 137 -13.24 -8.60 5.24
C GLY A 137 -11.73 -8.47 4.98
N LEU A 138 -11.12 -7.44 5.59
CA LEU A 138 -9.70 -7.10 5.35
C LEU A 138 -8.75 -8.18 5.88
N GLU A 139 -9.03 -8.71 7.07
CA GLU A 139 -8.19 -9.74 7.71
C GLU A 139 -8.09 -10.98 6.81
N ARG A 140 -9.23 -11.45 6.30
CA ARG A 140 -9.26 -12.61 5.41
C ARG A 140 -8.52 -12.37 4.10
N VAL A 141 -8.64 -11.18 3.53
CA VAL A 141 -7.88 -10.81 2.31
C VAL A 141 -6.38 -10.83 2.58
N VAL A 142 -5.95 -10.27 3.71
CA VAL A 142 -4.54 -10.28 4.13
C VAL A 142 -4.03 -11.70 4.32
N GLU A 143 -4.80 -12.59 4.94
CA GLU A 143 -4.44 -14.01 5.08
C GLU A 143 -4.26 -14.69 3.72
N ILE A 144 -5.17 -14.47 2.77
CA ILE A 144 -5.09 -15.06 1.42
C ILE A 144 -3.83 -14.57 0.71
N LEU A 145 -3.58 -13.25 0.73
CA LEU A 145 -2.39 -12.64 0.14
C LEU A 145 -1.10 -13.14 0.81
N SER A 146 -1.15 -13.48 2.10
CA SER A 146 -0.01 -13.99 2.87
C SER A 146 0.13 -15.51 2.82
N SER A 147 -0.79 -16.23 2.17
CA SER A 147 -0.79 -17.69 2.17
C SER A 147 0.30 -18.27 1.27
N GLU A 148 1.03 -19.28 1.76
CA GLU A 148 2.10 -19.97 1.03
C GLU A 148 1.59 -20.69 -0.22
N THR A 149 0.35 -21.17 -0.18
CA THR A 149 -0.32 -21.85 -1.29
C THR A 149 -0.69 -20.91 -2.43
N ARG A 150 -0.73 -19.58 -2.20
CA ARG A 150 -1.00 -18.54 -3.20
C ARG A 150 -2.18 -18.89 -4.11
N ASP A 151 -3.27 -19.37 -3.52
CA ASP A 151 -4.46 -19.71 -4.29
C ASP A 151 -5.21 -18.44 -4.69
N PHE A 152 -4.70 -17.77 -5.72
CA PHE A 152 -5.30 -16.56 -6.28
C PHE A 152 -6.61 -16.84 -7.03
N ARG A 153 -7.13 -18.08 -7.06
CA ARG A 153 -8.50 -18.35 -7.55
C ARG A 153 -9.54 -17.56 -6.77
N ALA A 154 -9.26 -17.23 -5.51
CA ALA A 154 -10.10 -16.31 -4.74
C ALA A 154 -10.17 -14.89 -5.33
N PHE A 155 -9.24 -14.51 -6.21
CA PHE A 155 -9.15 -13.22 -6.91
C PHE A 155 -9.53 -13.30 -8.41
N GLU A 156 -9.79 -14.49 -8.95
CA GLU A 156 -10.36 -14.64 -10.30
C GLU A 156 -11.79 -14.06 -10.29
N MET A 157 -12.11 -13.27 -11.33
CA MET A 157 -13.44 -12.67 -11.56
C MET A 157 -14.22 -13.48 -12.59
#